data_AF-A0A3S0ZH27-F1
#
_entry.id   AF-A0A3S0ZH27-F1
#
_cell.length_a   1.000
_cell.length_b   1.000
_cell.length_c   1.000
_cell.angle_alpha   90.00
_cell.angle_beta   90.00
_cell.angle_gamma   90.00
#
_symmetry.space_group_name_H-M   'P 1'
#
loop_
_entity.id
_entity.type
_entity.pdbx_description
1 polymer ?
#
loop_
_entity_poly.entity_id
_entity_poly.type
_entity_poly.pdbx_seq_one_letter_code
_entity_poly.pdbx_strand_id
1 'polypeptide(L)'
;MLFEYILLFLCPQKYLLCHPRHLSSVVDEHHFINETFSQMRTLRKLRSLPSNISISVLSGNYYDEQMPSDLNKAWAIGEQRLLSRLPESVQHFVVNGADRHMMYRAPGPIVDAVMRVVRGWRRGSGGGVKQ
;
A
#
# COMPACT_ATOMS: atom_id res chain seq x y z
N MET A 1 -2.91 -2.74 5.52
CA MET A 1 -3.44 -4.13 5.56
C MET A 1 -3.94 -4.60 4.19
N LEU A 2 -4.85 -3.92 3.48
CA LEU A 2 -5.30 -4.37 2.14
C LEU A 2 -4.24 -4.33 1.02
N PHE A 3 -3.24 -3.44 1.11
CA PHE A 3 -2.24 -3.26 0.05
C PHE A 3 -1.12 -4.32 0.04
N GLU A 4 -0.83 -4.94 1.19
CA GLU A 4 0.13 -6.05 1.27
C GLU A 4 -0.38 -7.31 0.56
N TYR A 5 -1.70 -7.54 0.57
CA TYR A 5 -2.31 -8.69 -0.10
C TYR A 5 -2.21 -8.61 -1.62
N ILE A 6 -2.28 -7.42 -2.21
CA ILE A 6 -2.24 -7.26 -3.68
C ILE A 6 -0.84 -7.55 -4.23
N LEU A 7 0.20 -7.08 -3.53
CA LEU A 7 1.59 -7.21 -3.99
C LEU A 7 2.19 -8.59 -3.71
N LEU A 8 1.76 -9.28 -2.65
CA LEU A 8 2.12 -10.68 -2.44
C LEU A 8 1.56 -11.62 -3.51
N PHE A 9 0.46 -11.23 -4.15
CA PHE A 9 -0.32 -12.14 -4.99
C PHE A 9 0.22 -12.30 -6.42
N LEU A 10 0.87 -11.28 -6.96
CA LEU A 10 1.16 -11.22 -8.40
C LEU A 10 2.25 -12.19 -8.88
N CYS A 11 3.03 -12.79 -7.97
CA CYS A 11 4.32 -13.38 -8.32
C CYS A 11 4.54 -14.87 -8.04
N PRO A 12 3.78 -15.56 -7.16
CA PRO A 12 3.87 -17.02 -7.06
C PRO A 12 3.03 -17.79 -8.09
N GLN A 13 2.09 -17.14 -8.79
CA GLN A 13 0.98 -17.86 -9.42
C GLN A 13 1.32 -18.66 -10.69
N LYS A 14 2.43 -18.39 -11.40
CA LYS A 14 2.70 -19.07 -12.70
C LYS A 14 2.92 -20.59 -12.59
N TYR A 15 3.42 -21.08 -11.45
CA TYR A 15 3.70 -22.51 -11.23
C TYR A 15 2.49 -23.30 -10.71
N LEU A 16 1.53 -22.64 -10.05
CA LEU A 16 0.36 -23.28 -9.42
C LEU A 16 -0.88 -23.38 -10.34
N LEU A 17 -0.87 -22.72 -11.50
CA LEU A 17 -2.00 -22.71 -12.46
C LEU A 17 -2.21 -24.05 -13.21
N CYS A 18 -1.35 -25.05 -12.99
CA CYS A 18 -1.50 -26.36 -13.64
C CYS A 18 -2.64 -27.21 -13.03
N HIS A 19 -3.18 -26.83 -11.87
CA HIS A 19 -4.33 -27.51 -11.27
C HIS A 19 -5.61 -26.68 -11.47
N PRO A 20 -6.70 -27.27 -12.00
CA PRO A 20 -7.92 -26.52 -12.34
C PRO A 20 -8.57 -25.84 -11.12
N ARG A 21 -8.35 -26.35 -9.91
CA ARG A 21 -8.83 -25.77 -8.65
C ARG A 21 -8.12 -24.46 -8.26
N HIS A 22 -6.89 -24.25 -8.73
CA HIS A 22 -6.17 -22.99 -8.52
C HIS A 22 -6.58 -21.94 -9.55
N LEU A 23 -6.95 -22.37 -10.77
CA LEU A 23 -7.45 -21.48 -11.81
C LEU A 23 -8.77 -20.82 -11.40
N SER A 24 -9.68 -21.56 -10.75
CA SER A 24 -10.94 -21.00 -10.22
C SER A 24 -10.69 -19.98 -9.10
N SER A 25 -9.74 -20.27 -8.19
CA SER A 25 -9.37 -19.35 -7.10
C SER A 25 -8.92 -17.99 -7.64
N VAL A 26 -8.09 -17.99 -8.68
CA VAL A 26 -7.57 -16.75 -9.29
C VAL A 26 -8.69 -15.91 -9.92
N VAL A 27 -9.69 -16.56 -10.52
CA VAL A 27 -10.86 -15.86 -11.10
C VAL A 27 -11.73 -15.27 -9.99
N ASP A 28 -11.99 -16.04 -8.93
CA ASP A 28 -12.79 -15.59 -7.78
C ASP A 28 -12.10 -14.43 -7.07
N GLU A 29 -10.80 -14.50 -6.85
CA GLU A 29 -10.01 -13.42 -6.24
C GLU A 29 -10.04 -12.15 -7.10
N HIS A 30 -9.86 -12.27 -8.42
CA HIS A 30 -9.98 -11.13 -9.31
C HIS A 30 -11.39 -10.52 -9.26
N HIS A 31 -12.43 -11.35 -9.17
CA HIS A 31 -13.80 -10.88 -8.99
C HIS A 31 -13.96 -10.11 -7.68
N PHE A 32 -13.52 -10.68 -6.55
CA PHE A 32 -13.62 -10.04 -5.23
C PHE A 32 -12.80 -8.76 -5.12
N ILE A 33 -11.62 -8.69 -5.74
CA ILE A 33 -10.80 -7.47 -5.79
C ILE A 33 -11.54 -6.35 -6.52
N ASN A 34 -12.13 -6.65 -7.69
CA ASN A 34 -12.88 -5.67 -8.45
C ASN A 34 -14.14 -5.21 -7.72
N GLU A 35 -14.84 -6.13 -7.07
CA GLU A 35 -16.00 -5.80 -6.25
C GLU A 35 -15.60 -4.87 -5.10
N THR A 36 -14.52 -5.19 -4.39
CA THR A 36 -13.99 -4.36 -3.30
C THR A 36 -13.60 -2.96 -3.79
N PHE A 37 -12.97 -2.84 -4.96
CA PHE A 37 -12.66 -1.53 -5.55
C PHE A 37 -13.92 -0.74 -5.93
N SER A 38 -14.95 -1.41 -6.45
CA SER A 38 -16.24 -0.79 -6.73
C SER A 38 -16.91 -0.25 -5.46
N GLN A 39 -16.89 -1.05 -4.38
CA GLN A 39 -17.41 -0.65 -3.07
C GLN A 39 -16.63 0.55 -2.50
N MET A 40 -15.29 0.53 -2.55
CA MET A 40 -14.46 1.66 -2.13
C MET A 40 -14.75 2.94 -2.92
N ARG A 41 -14.99 2.83 -4.23
CA ARG A 41 -15.32 3.97 -5.08
C ARG A 41 -16.66 4.58 -4.70
N THR A 42 -17.65 3.74 -4.39
CA THR A 42 -18.97 4.17 -3.91
C THR A 42 -18.88 4.83 -2.54
N LEU A 43 -18.15 4.22 -1.60
CA LEU A 43 -17.89 4.80 -0.28
C LEU A 43 -17.21 6.17 -0.37
N ARG A 44 -16.23 6.34 -1.27
CA ARG A 44 -15.55 7.62 -1.48
C ARG A 44 -16.48 8.72 -2.01
N LYS A 45 -17.54 8.37 -2.74
CA LYS A 45 -18.57 9.32 -3.18
C LYS A 45 -19.54 9.70 -2.05
N LEU A 46 -19.88 8.74 -1.20
CA LEU A 46 -20.82 8.93 -0.09
C LEU A 46 -20.20 9.66 1.10
N ARG A 47 -18.92 9.42 1.36
CA ARG A 47 -18.19 10.03 2.48
C ARG A 47 -16.78 10.39 2.02
N SER A 48 -16.51 11.69 1.88
CA SER A 48 -15.13 12.16 1.79
C SER A 48 -14.39 11.80 3.09
N LEU A 49 -13.12 11.45 2.97
CA LEU A 49 -12.29 11.21 4.16
C LEU A 49 -12.32 12.48 5.02
N PRO A 50 -12.74 12.38 6.30
CA PRO A 50 -12.85 13.56 7.13
C PRO A 50 -11.46 14.16 7.36
N SER A 51 -11.39 15.49 7.36
CA SER A 51 -10.13 16.26 7.42
C SER A 51 -9.33 16.07 8.71
N ASN A 52 -9.93 15.44 9.72
CA ASN A 52 -9.34 15.15 11.02
C ASN A 52 -8.53 13.84 11.06
N ILE A 53 -8.50 13.06 9.97
CA ILE A 53 -7.69 11.83 9.91
C ILE A 53 -6.32 12.18 9.33
N SER A 54 -5.27 12.02 10.16
CA SER A 54 -3.88 12.09 9.69
C SER A 54 -3.58 10.87 8.83
N ILE A 55 -3.37 11.08 7.53
CA ILE A 55 -2.97 10.04 6.60
C ILE A 55 -1.45 10.11 6.44
N SER A 56 -0.79 8.96 6.54
CA SER A 56 0.64 8.82 6.24
C SER A 56 0.80 7.73 5.18
N VAL A 57 1.55 8.05 4.13
CA VAL A 57 1.86 7.12 3.05
C VAL A 57 3.29 6.65 3.23
N LEU A 58 3.48 5.32 3.22
CA LEU A 58 4.78 4.68 3.24
C LEU A 58 5.03 4.04 1.88
N SER A 59 6.16 4.41 1.28
CA SER A 59 6.52 3.99 -0.07
C SER A 59 7.94 3.45 -0.12
N GLY A 60 8.20 2.55 -1.08
CA GLY A 60 9.54 2.04 -1.34
C GLY A 60 10.26 2.82 -2.43
N ASN A 61 11.57 3.02 -2.26
CA ASN A 61 12.41 3.66 -3.28
C ASN A 61 12.95 2.67 -4.34
N TYR A 62 12.86 1.36 -4.09
CA TYR A 62 13.53 0.37 -4.92
C TYR A 62 12.57 -0.27 -5.93
N TYR A 63 13.07 -0.48 -7.14
CA TYR A 63 12.36 -1.19 -8.19
C TYR A 63 12.44 -2.69 -7.93
N ASP A 64 11.31 -3.37 -8.06
CA ASP A 64 11.25 -4.82 -7.89
C ASP A 64 12.07 -5.48 -9.00
N GLU A 65 13.12 -6.22 -8.63
CA GLU A 65 14.04 -6.87 -9.58
C GLU A 65 13.34 -7.96 -10.42
N GLN A 66 12.21 -8.48 -9.92
CA GLN A 66 11.43 -9.51 -10.60
C GLN A 66 10.36 -8.91 -11.52
N MET A 67 10.17 -7.58 -11.50
CA MET A 67 9.25 -6.87 -12.38
C MET A 67 9.98 -6.24 -13.58
N PRO A 68 9.46 -6.36 -14.81
CA PRO A 68 10.00 -5.67 -15.98
C PRO A 68 10.17 -4.17 -15.73
N SER A 69 11.27 -3.59 -16.22
CA SER A 69 11.63 -2.18 -16.00
C SER A 69 10.53 -1.20 -16.45
N ASP A 70 9.79 -1.52 -17.50
CA ASP A 70 8.69 -0.67 -17.99
C ASP A 70 7.49 -0.66 -17.05
N LEU A 71 7.19 -1.80 -16.40
CA LEU A 71 6.14 -1.87 -15.37
C LEU A 71 6.56 -1.15 -14.08
N ASN A 72 7.83 -1.24 -13.72
CA ASN A 72 8.44 -0.48 -12.63
C ASN A 72 8.30 1.03 -12.84
N LYS A 73 8.54 1.52 -14.07
CA LYS A 73 8.31 2.92 -14.43
C LYS A 73 6.83 3.30 -14.39
N ALA A 74 5.95 2.47 -14.95
CA ALA A 74 4.51 2.72 -14.94
C ALA A 74 3.96 2.79 -13.51
N TRP A 75 4.46 1.93 -12.61
CA TRP A 75 4.14 1.95 -11.20
C TRP A 75 4.57 3.25 -10.52
N ALA A 76 5.83 3.66 -10.68
CA ALA A 76 6.35 4.90 -10.10
C ALA A 76 5.55 6.13 -10.56
N ILE A 77 5.15 6.18 -11.84
CA ILE A 77 4.29 7.24 -12.38
C ILE A 77 2.89 7.20 -11.73
N GLY A 78 2.31 5.99 -11.59
CA GLY A 78 1.01 5.80 -10.96
C GLY A 78 1.01 6.24 -9.50
N GLU A 79 2.06 5.88 -8.76
CA GLU A 79 2.28 6.27 -7.38
C GLU A 79 2.39 7.79 -7.24
N GLN A 80 3.22 8.44 -8.05
CA GLN A 80 3.38 9.90 -8.03
C GLN A 80 2.05 10.62 -8.34
N ARG A 81 1.27 10.10 -9.29
CA ARG A 81 -0.08 10.63 -9.60
C ARG A 81 -1.09 10.41 -8.48
N LEU A 82 -0.92 9.38 -7.68
CA LEU A 82 -1.77 9.13 -6.52
C LEU A 82 -1.41 10.10 -5.39
N LEU A 83 -0.10 10.27 -5.13
CA LEU A 83 0.41 11.21 -4.14
C LEU A 83 0.00 12.65 -4.45
N SER A 84 0.02 13.07 -5.71
CA SER A 84 -0.41 14.43 -6.10
C SER A 84 -1.91 14.69 -5.93
N ARG A 85 -2.73 13.64 -5.80
CA ARG A 85 -4.18 13.75 -5.53
C ARG A 85 -4.49 13.71 -4.04
N LEU A 86 -3.51 13.40 -3.20
CA LEU A 86 -3.69 13.43 -1.76
C LEU A 86 -3.54 14.87 -1.25
N PRO A 87 -4.23 15.22 -0.15
CA PRO A 87 -4.05 16.52 0.50
C PRO A 87 -2.59 16.76 0.88
N GLU A 88 -2.12 18.01 0.85
CA GLU A 88 -0.76 18.39 1.27
C GLU A 88 -0.46 18.07 2.75
N SER A 89 -1.49 17.81 3.56
CA SER A 89 -1.35 17.35 4.94
C SER A 89 -0.86 15.91 5.08
N VAL A 90 -0.76 15.16 3.97
CA VAL A 90 -0.33 13.76 3.99
C VAL A 90 1.20 13.67 4.10
N GLN A 91 1.66 13.03 5.17
CA GLN A 91 3.08 12.76 5.35
C GLN A 91 3.50 11.58 4.47
N HIS A 92 4.48 11.81 3.59
CA HIS A 92 5.05 10.77 2.74
C HIS A 92 6.42 10.34 3.27
N PHE A 93 6.55 9.04 3.57
CA PHE A 93 7.78 8.42 4.03
C PHE A 93 8.30 7.46 2.98
N VAL A 94 9.53 7.67 2.53
CA VAL A 94 10.19 6.78 1.59
C VAL A 94 11.17 5.89 2.35
N VAL A 95 11.01 4.58 2.18
CA VAL A 95 11.92 3.56 2.72
C VAL A 95 12.90 3.15 1.63
N ASN A 96 14.17 3.43 1.87
CA ASN A 96 15.25 3.08 0.94
C ASN A 96 15.47 1.57 0.92
N GLY A 97 15.66 1.00 -0.28
CA GLY A 97 15.89 -0.44 -0.46
C GLY A 97 14.64 -1.32 -0.30
N ALA A 98 13.45 -0.72 -0.21
CA ALA A 98 12.20 -1.46 -0.06
C ALA A 98 11.80 -2.14 -1.37
N ASP A 99 12.11 -3.43 -1.46
CA ASP A 99 11.56 -4.37 -2.43
C ASP A 99 10.32 -5.08 -1.86
N ARG A 100 9.53 -5.74 -2.71
CA ARG A 100 8.35 -6.53 -2.29
C ARG A 100 8.66 -7.61 -1.26
N HIS A 101 9.89 -8.14 -1.27
CA HIS A 101 10.34 -9.16 -0.33
C HIS A 101 10.93 -8.60 0.96
N MET A 102 11.05 -7.27 1.09
CA MET A 102 11.72 -6.66 2.23
C MET A 102 10.99 -6.96 3.54
N MET A 103 9.66 -7.11 3.51
CA MET A 103 8.88 -7.56 4.69
C MET A 103 9.34 -8.91 5.25
N TYR A 104 9.81 -9.82 4.39
CA TYR A 104 10.25 -11.16 4.79
C TYR A 104 11.76 -11.24 5.02
N ARG A 105 12.54 -10.54 4.20
CA ARG A 105 14.01 -10.61 4.23
C ARG A 105 14.62 -9.71 5.30
N ALA A 106 14.13 -8.49 5.41
CA ALA A 106 14.69 -7.46 6.29
C ALA A 106 13.56 -6.53 6.76
N PRO A 107 12.75 -6.95 7.74
CA PRO A 107 11.60 -6.15 8.19
C PRO A 107 12.00 -4.89 8.98
N GLY A 108 13.23 -4.84 9.52
CA GLY A 108 13.70 -3.75 10.39
C GLY A 108 13.41 -2.33 9.86
N PRO A 109 13.84 -1.98 8.63
CA PRO A 109 13.57 -0.67 8.04
C PRO A 109 12.09 -0.31 7.93
N ILE A 110 11.21 -1.28 7.67
CA ILE A 110 9.75 -1.07 7.59
C ILE A 110 9.20 -0.82 8.99
N VAL A 111 9.59 -1.65 9.96
CA VAL A 111 9.17 -1.51 11.37
C VAL A 111 9.61 -0.17 11.92
N ASP A 112 10.84 0.27 11.64
CA ASP A 112 11.35 1.57 12.08
C ASP A 112 10.57 2.74 11.47
N ALA A 113 10.21 2.65 10.19
CA ALA A 113 9.40 3.65 9.53
C ALA A 113 7.99 3.72 10.12
N VAL A 114 7.35 2.57 10.37
CA VAL A 114 6.04 2.50 11.04
C VAL A 114 6.12 3.06 12.47
N MET A 115 7.14 2.67 13.23
CA MET A 115 7.34 3.15 14.59
C MET A 115 7.57 4.67 14.63
N ARG A 116 8.21 5.25 13.61
CA ARG A 116 8.35 6.70 13.47
C ARG A 116 7.00 7.39 13.29
N VAL A 117 6.14 6.85 12.43
CA VAL A 117 4.76 7.35 12.24
C VAL A 117 3.97 7.27 13.55
N VAL A 118 3.99 6.12 14.22
CA VAL A 118 3.26 5.90 15.48
C VAL A 118 3.76 6.84 16.60
N ARG A 119 5.07 7.00 16.73
CA ARG A 119 5.66 7.94 17.71
C ARG A 119 5.30 9.39 17.39
N GLY A 120 5.28 9.76 16.10
CA GLY A 120 4.84 11.08 15.65
C GLY A 120 3.40 11.36 16.05
N TRP A 121 2.50 10.41 15.78
CA TRP A 121 1.10 10.49 16.19
C TRP A 121 0.95 10.61 17.71
N ARG A 122 1.64 9.76 18.49
CA ARG A 122 1.56 9.80 19.97
C ARG A 122 2.01 11.14 20.55
N ARG A 123 3.00 11.81 19.95
CA ARG A 123 3.43 13.15 20.36
C ARG A 123 2.41 14.23 20.00
N GLY A 124 1.77 14.13 18.83
CA GLY A 124 0.73 15.06 18.38
C GLY A 124 -0.56 14.96 19.22
N SER A 125 -0.93 13.78 19.70
CA SER A 125 -2.12 13.56 20.52
C SER A 125 -1.95 13.95 22.00
N GLY A 126 -0.73 14.23 22.46
CA GLY A 126 -0.42 14.56 23.86
C GLY A 126 -0.43 16.04 24.23
N GLY A 127 -0.71 16.94 23.27
CA GLY A 127 -0.60 18.41 23.46
C GLY A 127 -1.90 19.14 23.80
N GLY A 128 -2.96 18.44 24.16
CA GLY A 128 -4.32 18.98 24.30
C GLY A 128 -4.89 19.04 25.72
N VAL A 129 -4.09 19.34 26.75
CA VAL A 129 -4.60 19.83 28.04
C VAL A 129 -3.59 20.83 28.61
N LYS A 130 -3.88 22.12 28.45
CA LYS A 130 -3.39 23.16 29.37
C LYS A 130 -4.64 23.88 29.88
N GLN A 131 -4.96 23.64 31.16
CA GLN A 131 -5.79 24.51 31.98
C GLN A 131 -5.02 25.79 32.29
#